data_AF-A0A1Q4FVT5-F1
#
_entry.id   AF-A0A1Q4FVT5-F1
#
_cell.length_a   1.000
_cell.length_b   1.000
_cell.length_c   1.000
_cell.angle_alpha   90.00
_cell.angle_beta   90.00
_cell.angle_gamma   90.00
#
_symmetry.space_group_name_H-M   'P 1'
#
loop_
_entity.id
_entity.type
_entity.pdbx_description
1 polymer ?
#
loop_
_entity_poly.entity_id
_entity_poly.type
_entity_poly.pdbx_seq_one_letter_code
_entity_poly.pdbx_strand_id
1 'polypeptide(L)'
;MQQNIHVAIIGGGPSGLFMYKRLIERNIAGLKVSIFESRKQLGAGMPYSYEGATPEHLTNVSDHEIPALVTTIEDYVQSLSEATLRTYGIDVDDFNRYKVVPRLLLGRYLSEQFMLLKRMADEQGIETQVHLASQVTDIIDLEGQAQVKITVGSTDTYIVDKVVICTGHKWPTKYEGNVEHYFESPYPPSKLALKTNHAVGIRGASLTAIDAIRTLARHNGSFEALETRELRYEIDPGSENFKILMHTRSGLLPAIRFHQEEPFLANNLVISEEELMLNRLENEGFVSLDFLFERNFKAQFKERDPDFYAIVEKLSLEDFVEAVLHLREQKDAFEGFRQEHEQALKSIKRRQSIYWKEVLSALSFTLNYPAKYMSAEDMLRLKKVLMPLISIVIAFVPQSSSRELLALYDAGRLEVVNVGNESRVEPASDRGANYYYTDESGIEIKSHYKTFVDCVGQRPLNFEEFPFKSLVDNGHVSPAYLRFRSVEQAKEQMLAGNDHMFVAPDGAIFLQVPGVKIDDSFRLVDHSGIASQRLFMMAVPYMGGYNPDYSGLDFCAATSAIIAGKIAESG
;
A
#
# COMPACT_ATOMS: atom_id res chain seq x y z
N MET A 1 15.78 17.48 36.28
CA MET A 1 15.94 18.38 35.12
C MET A 1 15.00 17.89 34.05
N GLN A 2 14.12 18.76 33.56
CA GLN A 2 13.17 18.42 32.50
C GLN A 2 13.98 18.17 31.22
N GLN A 3 13.94 16.95 30.69
CA GLN A 3 14.79 16.57 29.57
C GLN A 3 14.12 17.06 28.28
N ASN A 4 14.65 18.13 27.69
CA ASN A 4 14.19 18.55 26.36
C ASN A 4 14.50 17.43 25.36
N ILE A 5 13.53 17.09 24.52
CA ILE A 5 13.66 16.03 23.52
C ILE A 5 13.36 16.59 22.13
N HIS A 6 14.31 16.43 21.21
CA HIS A 6 14.18 16.85 19.82
C HIS A 6 13.96 15.64 18.91
N VAL A 7 12.77 15.55 18.34
CA VAL A 7 12.39 14.48 17.40
C VAL A 7 12.35 15.04 15.98
N ALA A 8 13.02 14.36 15.05
CA ALA A 8 12.87 14.62 13.62
C ALA A 8 11.93 13.61 12.95
N ILE A 9 11.06 14.11 12.07
CA ILE A 9 10.24 13.32 11.16
C ILE A 9 10.77 13.52 9.75
N ILE A 10 11.16 12.42 9.08
CA ILE A 10 11.73 12.43 7.73
C ILE A 10 10.64 12.02 6.74
N GLY A 11 10.00 12.99 6.10
CA GLY A 11 8.82 12.82 5.25
C GLY A 11 7.59 13.47 5.90
N GLY A 12 7.01 14.44 5.20
CA GLY A 12 5.86 15.23 5.64
C GLY A 12 4.54 14.76 5.03
N GLY A 13 4.47 13.56 4.42
CA GLY A 13 3.24 12.96 3.89
C GLY A 13 2.31 12.39 4.98
N PRO A 14 1.37 11.49 4.64
CA PRO A 14 0.38 10.98 5.58
C PRO A 14 0.99 10.26 6.80
N SER A 15 2.05 9.49 6.60
CA SER A 15 2.80 8.87 7.70
C SER A 15 3.36 9.92 8.66
N GLY A 16 4.02 10.96 8.13
CA GLY A 16 4.55 12.06 8.95
C GLY A 16 3.45 12.86 9.66
N LEU A 17 2.30 13.05 9.02
CA LEU A 17 1.11 13.69 9.61
C LEU A 17 0.62 12.93 10.84
N PHE A 18 0.42 11.61 10.74
CA PHE A 18 0.00 10.79 11.87
C PHE A 18 1.06 10.74 12.97
N MET A 19 2.35 10.66 12.61
CA MET A 19 3.43 10.75 13.59
C MET A 19 3.38 12.06 14.36
N TYR A 20 3.26 13.20 13.66
CA TYR A 20 3.17 14.52 14.27
C TYR A 20 1.93 14.64 15.17
N LYS A 21 0.77 14.16 14.71
CA LYS A 21 -0.46 14.08 15.52
C LYS A 21 -0.22 13.37 16.85
N ARG A 22 0.38 12.17 16.82
CA ARG A 22 0.62 11.39 18.03
C ARG A 22 1.62 12.05 18.97
N LEU A 23 2.65 12.72 18.45
CA LEU A 23 3.58 13.47 19.28
C LEU A 23 2.90 14.63 20.02
N ILE A 24 2.02 15.38 19.34
CA ILE A 24 1.23 16.44 19.95
C ILE A 24 0.28 15.87 21.01
N GLU A 25 -0.47 14.81 20.69
CA GLU A 25 -1.41 14.19 21.64
C GLU A 25 -0.74 13.65 22.90
N ARG A 26 0.53 13.21 22.81
CA ARG A 26 1.29 12.77 23.99
C ARG A 26 1.72 13.92 24.89
N ASN A 27 1.82 15.15 24.36
CA ASN A 27 2.21 16.35 25.08
C ASN A 27 3.46 16.14 25.96
N ILE A 28 4.52 15.58 25.36
CA ILE A 28 5.78 15.27 26.05
C ILE A 28 6.44 16.60 26.48
N ALA A 29 6.80 16.69 27.75
CA ALA A 29 7.43 17.88 28.31
C ALA A 29 8.75 18.23 27.59
N GLY A 30 8.91 19.48 27.16
CA GLY A 30 10.14 19.94 26.49
C GLY A 30 10.33 19.37 25.07
N LEU A 31 9.26 18.84 24.46
CA LEU A 31 9.29 18.33 23.09
C LEU A 31 9.52 19.44 22.07
N LYS A 32 10.47 19.18 21.19
CA LYS A 32 10.70 19.92 19.94
C LYS A 32 10.59 18.98 18.76
N VAL A 33 9.96 19.43 17.68
CA VAL A 33 9.78 18.63 16.46
C VAL A 33 10.40 19.34 15.27
N SER A 34 11.20 18.62 14.48
CA SER A 34 11.61 19.05 13.14
C SER A 34 11.02 18.13 12.07
N ILE A 35 10.40 18.68 11.05
CA ILE A 35 9.82 17.91 9.94
C ILE A 35 10.59 18.27 8.67
N PHE A 36 11.12 17.26 7.99
CA PHE A 36 11.81 17.40 6.72
C PHE A 36 10.97 16.80 5.61
N GLU A 37 10.50 17.65 4.69
CA GLU A 37 9.75 17.23 3.51
C GLU A 37 10.52 17.63 2.25
N SER A 38 10.79 16.63 1.40
CA SER A 38 11.47 16.80 0.11
C SER A 38 10.68 17.67 -0.87
N ARG A 39 9.37 17.81 -0.67
CA ARG A 39 8.43 18.57 -1.51
C ARG A 39 8.01 19.88 -0.86
N LYS A 40 7.18 20.64 -1.57
CA LYS A 40 6.67 21.95 -1.14
C LYS A 40 5.35 21.88 -0.37
N GLN A 41 4.83 20.68 -0.10
CA GLN A 41 3.50 20.47 0.49
C GLN A 41 3.58 19.37 1.55
N LEU A 42 3.03 19.66 2.74
CA LEU A 42 2.82 18.68 3.82
C LEU A 42 1.48 17.95 3.67
N GLY A 43 1.31 16.82 4.34
CA GLY A 43 0.08 16.05 4.47
C GLY A 43 -0.18 15.12 3.29
N ALA A 44 -0.15 15.64 2.05
CA ALA A 44 -0.60 14.90 0.88
C ALA A 44 0.31 13.70 0.54
N GLY A 45 1.64 13.85 0.66
CA GLY A 45 2.59 12.87 0.14
C GLY A 45 2.44 12.64 -1.37
N MET A 46 3.09 11.61 -1.90
CA MET A 46 3.00 11.29 -3.33
C MET A 46 1.57 10.90 -3.77
N PRO A 47 0.87 9.93 -3.13
CA PRO A 47 -0.40 9.40 -3.65
C PRO A 47 -1.53 10.42 -3.79
N TYR A 48 -1.53 11.45 -2.92
CA TYR A 48 -2.62 12.44 -2.85
C TYR A 48 -2.20 13.82 -3.39
N SER A 49 -1.03 13.92 -4.03
CA SER A 49 -0.58 15.13 -4.72
C SER A 49 -0.49 14.90 -6.23
N TYR A 50 -0.10 15.94 -6.98
CA TYR A 50 0.15 15.82 -8.41
C TYR A 50 1.32 14.88 -8.77
N GLU A 51 2.11 14.43 -7.79
CA GLU A 51 3.10 13.38 -7.99
C GLU A 51 2.48 11.98 -8.15
N GLY A 52 1.26 11.77 -7.67
CA GLY A 52 0.57 10.47 -7.68
C GLY A 52 -0.86 10.51 -8.22
N ALA A 53 -1.36 11.69 -8.58
CA ALA A 53 -2.75 11.87 -8.98
C ALA A 53 -2.95 13.00 -10.01
N THR A 54 -4.08 12.91 -10.70
CA THR A 54 -4.68 13.89 -11.61
C THR A 54 -6.18 13.97 -11.25
N PRO A 55 -6.94 14.96 -11.72
CA PRO A 55 -8.31 15.20 -11.27
C PRO A 55 -9.25 14.00 -11.33
N GLU A 56 -9.01 13.06 -12.25
CA GLU A 56 -9.78 11.85 -12.40
C GLU A 56 -9.53 10.81 -11.31
N HIS A 57 -8.34 10.79 -10.68
CA HIS A 57 -7.97 9.74 -9.74
C HIS A 57 -8.71 9.84 -8.41
N LEU A 58 -9.18 8.68 -7.94
CA LEU A 58 -10.01 8.55 -6.75
C LEU A 58 -9.27 7.78 -5.66
N THR A 59 -9.63 8.05 -4.42
CA THR A 59 -9.28 7.19 -3.30
C THR A 59 -10.06 5.88 -3.42
N ASN A 60 -9.52 4.80 -2.86
CA ASN A 60 -10.27 3.55 -2.65
C ASN A 60 -10.91 3.49 -1.24
N VAL A 61 -10.56 4.45 -0.38
CA VAL A 61 -11.09 4.62 0.98
C VAL A 61 -11.98 5.87 1.08
N SER A 62 -12.98 5.79 1.95
CA SER A 62 -13.93 6.85 2.30
C SER A 62 -13.61 7.42 3.69
N ASP A 63 -14.25 8.54 4.04
CA ASP A 63 -14.14 9.15 5.38
C ASP A 63 -14.42 8.15 6.51
N HIS A 64 -15.38 7.23 6.29
CA HIS A 64 -15.75 6.18 7.24
C HIS A 64 -14.60 5.23 7.59
N GLU A 65 -13.62 5.04 6.71
CA GLU A 65 -12.50 4.11 6.89
C GLU A 65 -11.20 4.80 7.32
N ILE A 66 -11.12 6.13 7.18
CA ILE A 66 -9.90 6.87 7.48
C ILE A 66 -9.81 7.10 8.99
N PRO A 67 -8.65 6.86 9.63
CA PRO A 67 -8.49 7.15 11.05
C PRO A 67 -8.71 8.63 11.36
N ALA A 68 -9.33 8.89 12.51
CA ALA A 68 -9.67 10.25 12.92
C ALA A 68 -8.46 11.19 12.96
N LEU A 69 -8.61 12.35 12.34
CA LEU A 69 -7.72 13.51 12.41
C LEU A 69 -8.42 14.62 13.24
N VAL A 70 -8.13 15.89 12.96
CA VAL A 70 -8.71 17.01 13.72
C VAL A 70 -10.17 17.25 13.33
N THR A 71 -10.50 17.10 12.05
CA THR A 71 -11.88 17.13 11.53
C THR A 71 -12.13 15.93 10.64
N THR A 72 -13.39 15.55 10.40
CA THR A 72 -13.73 14.54 9.39
C THR A 72 -13.62 15.10 7.98
N ILE A 73 -13.61 14.24 6.95
CA ILE A 73 -13.72 14.68 5.56
C ILE A 73 -15.14 15.18 5.29
N GLU A 74 -16.16 14.58 5.90
CA GLU A 74 -17.55 15.04 5.79
C GLU A 74 -17.71 16.50 6.26
N ASP A 75 -17.20 16.84 7.45
CA ASP A 75 -17.19 18.22 7.95
C ASP A 75 -16.35 19.14 7.05
N TYR A 76 -15.22 18.64 6.55
CA TYR A 76 -14.35 19.42 5.67
C TYR A 76 -15.05 19.77 4.35
N VAL A 77 -15.69 18.80 3.70
CA VAL A 77 -16.45 19.00 2.46
C VAL A 77 -17.56 20.04 2.67
N GLN A 78 -18.27 19.97 3.79
CA GLN A 78 -19.32 20.96 4.13
C GLN A 78 -18.77 22.37 4.37
N SER A 79 -17.49 22.49 4.77
CA SER A 79 -16.84 23.79 4.97
C SER A 79 -16.37 24.47 3.68
N LEU A 80 -16.28 23.74 2.57
CA LEU A 80 -15.77 24.25 1.29
C LEU A 80 -16.84 25.01 0.52
N SER A 81 -16.42 26.05 -0.21
CA SER A 81 -17.31 26.75 -1.14
C SER A 81 -17.79 25.82 -2.26
N GLU A 82 -19.01 26.03 -2.76
CA GLU A 82 -19.53 25.28 -3.90
C GLU A 82 -18.61 25.36 -5.13
N ALA A 83 -17.96 26.52 -5.34
CA ALA A 83 -17.02 26.69 -6.45
C ALA A 83 -15.85 25.71 -6.34
N THR A 84 -15.31 25.53 -5.13
CA THR A 84 -14.27 24.53 -4.86
C THR A 84 -14.81 23.11 -5.09
N LEU A 85 -15.97 22.78 -4.54
CA LEU A 85 -16.55 21.44 -4.66
C LEU A 85 -16.79 21.03 -6.12
N ARG A 86 -17.26 21.97 -6.95
CA ARG A 86 -17.41 21.78 -8.40
C ARG A 86 -16.10 21.41 -9.09
N THR A 87 -14.95 21.95 -8.68
CA THR A 87 -13.64 21.57 -9.27
C THR A 87 -13.25 20.12 -9.02
N TYR A 88 -13.80 19.52 -7.96
CA TYR A 88 -13.59 18.11 -7.60
C TYR A 88 -14.75 17.21 -8.02
N GLY A 89 -15.77 17.75 -8.71
CA GLY A 89 -16.96 17.00 -9.09
C GLY A 89 -17.76 16.49 -7.89
N ILE A 90 -17.73 17.21 -6.77
CA ILE A 90 -18.50 16.87 -5.57
C ILE A 90 -19.79 17.67 -5.53
N ASP A 91 -20.89 16.95 -5.40
CA ASP A 91 -22.19 17.48 -5.02
C ASP A 91 -22.34 17.37 -3.50
N VAL A 92 -22.47 18.51 -2.81
CA VAL A 92 -22.55 18.58 -1.35
C VAL A 92 -23.84 17.93 -0.82
N ASP A 93 -24.94 18.04 -1.57
CA ASP A 93 -26.25 17.55 -1.13
C ASP A 93 -26.35 16.02 -1.24
N ASP A 94 -25.50 15.41 -2.05
CA ASP A 94 -25.38 13.95 -2.22
C ASP A 94 -24.14 13.38 -1.50
N PHE A 95 -23.27 14.21 -0.90
CA PHE A 95 -22.08 13.71 -0.21
C PHE A 95 -22.42 13.08 1.15
N ASN A 96 -21.69 12.02 1.52
CA ASN A 96 -21.74 11.41 2.85
C ASN A 96 -20.45 10.64 3.14
N ARG A 97 -20.19 10.32 4.42
CA ARG A 97 -18.98 9.62 4.88
C ARG A 97 -18.63 8.28 4.23
N TYR A 98 -19.54 7.62 3.49
CA TYR A 98 -19.26 6.36 2.78
C TYR A 98 -18.76 6.56 1.35
N LYS A 99 -18.80 7.79 0.83
CA LYS A 99 -18.31 8.10 -0.52
C LYS A 99 -16.81 8.31 -0.51
N VAL A 100 -16.15 7.75 -1.52
CA VAL A 100 -14.76 8.06 -1.83
C VAL A 100 -14.65 9.46 -2.42
N VAL A 101 -13.46 10.05 -2.36
CA VAL A 101 -13.18 11.40 -2.85
C VAL A 101 -12.05 11.40 -3.90
N PRO A 102 -11.92 12.45 -4.72
CA PRO A 102 -10.73 12.62 -5.54
C PRO A 102 -9.46 12.67 -4.70
N ARG A 103 -8.39 12.01 -5.15
CA ARG A 103 -7.12 11.96 -4.40
C ARG A 103 -6.56 13.35 -4.11
N LEU A 104 -6.71 14.28 -5.06
CA LEU A 104 -6.26 15.67 -4.89
C LEU A 104 -7.07 16.44 -3.84
N LEU A 105 -8.35 16.11 -3.65
CA LEU A 105 -9.14 16.68 -2.55
C LEU A 105 -8.68 16.12 -1.21
N LEU A 106 -8.47 14.79 -1.14
CA LEU A 106 -7.92 14.18 0.07
C LEU A 106 -6.55 14.77 0.42
N GLY A 107 -5.68 14.98 -0.57
CA GLY A 107 -4.37 15.61 -0.35
C GLY A 107 -4.49 17.02 0.22
N ARG A 108 -5.41 17.83 -0.30
CA ARG A 108 -5.70 19.16 0.25
C ARG A 108 -6.21 19.06 1.69
N TYR A 109 -7.17 18.18 1.96
CA TYR A 109 -7.66 17.92 3.31
C TYR A 109 -6.51 17.55 4.27
N LEU A 110 -5.66 16.59 3.91
CA LEU A 110 -4.53 16.16 4.75
C LEU A 110 -3.53 17.29 5.01
N SER A 111 -3.27 18.16 4.02
CA SER A 111 -2.47 19.37 4.22
C SER A 111 -3.09 20.31 5.25
N GLU A 112 -4.41 20.54 5.19
CA GLU A 112 -5.12 21.41 6.13
C GLU A 112 -5.20 20.80 7.54
N GLN A 113 -5.34 19.47 7.65
CA GLN A 113 -5.21 18.75 8.92
C GLN A 113 -3.82 18.94 9.54
N PHE A 114 -2.76 18.95 8.72
CA PHE A 114 -1.40 19.24 9.19
C PHE A 114 -1.31 20.64 9.80
N MET A 115 -1.91 21.64 9.14
CA MET A 115 -1.91 23.02 9.62
C MET A 115 -2.72 23.19 10.92
N LEU A 116 -3.83 22.45 11.07
CA LEU A 116 -4.60 22.39 12.31
C LEU A 116 -3.76 21.83 13.46
N LEU A 117 -3.07 20.70 13.24
CA LEU A 117 -2.17 20.11 14.23
C LEU A 117 -1.02 21.05 14.60
N LYS A 118 -0.47 21.78 13.63
CA LYS A 118 0.58 22.77 13.92
C LYS A 118 0.07 23.88 14.85
N ARG A 119 -1.16 24.38 14.63
CA ARG A 119 -1.77 25.36 15.54
C ARG A 119 -1.96 24.80 16.95
N MET A 120 -2.42 23.55 17.06
CA MET A 120 -2.56 22.87 18.36
C MET A 120 -1.19 22.71 19.06
N ALA A 121 -0.13 22.41 18.32
CA ALA A 121 1.23 22.33 18.86
C ALA A 121 1.71 23.70 19.37
N ASP A 122 1.49 24.77 18.60
CA ASP A 122 1.85 26.13 18.99
C ASP A 122 1.11 26.55 20.28
N GLU A 123 -0.18 26.22 20.40
CA GLU A 123 -1.01 26.46 21.60
C GLU A 123 -0.52 25.69 22.84
N GLN A 124 0.06 24.50 22.65
CA GLN A 124 0.66 23.68 23.70
C GLN A 124 2.12 24.07 24.01
N GLY A 125 2.70 25.01 23.26
CA GLY A 125 4.09 25.43 23.42
C GLY A 125 5.13 24.45 22.85
N ILE A 126 4.72 23.53 21.97
CA ILE A 126 5.61 22.58 21.30
C ILE A 126 6.27 23.25 20.10
N GLU A 127 7.57 23.52 20.18
CA GLU A 127 8.31 24.12 19.07
C GLU A 127 8.34 23.18 17.86
N THR A 128 7.76 23.61 16.73
CA THR A 128 7.78 22.85 15.49
C THR A 128 8.51 23.61 14.38
N GLN A 129 9.58 23.02 13.85
CA GLN A 129 10.34 23.51 12.71
C GLN A 129 10.00 22.69 11.46
N VAL A 130 9.60 23.36 10.38
CA VAL A 130 9.24 22.70 9.11
C VAL A 130 10.25 23.10 8.04
N HIS A 131 10.89 22.10 7.44
CA HIS A 131 11.84 22.23 6.35
C HIS A 131 11.22 21.64 5.07
N LEU A 132 10.64 22.50 4.24
CA LEU A 132 10.11 22.12 2.92
C LEU A 132 11.20 22.12 1.86
N ALA A 133 10.95 21.45 0.73
CA ALA A 133 11.91 21.29 -0.36
C ALA A 133 13.29 20.80 0.13
N SER A 134 13.30 20.01 1.20
CA SER A 134 14.48 19.62 1.96
C SER A 134 14.63 18.12 1.91
N GLN A 135 15.38 17.64 0.92
CA GLN A 135 15.66 16.22 0.76
C GLN A 135 16.73 15.78 1.75
N VAL A 136 16.34 14.91 2.69
CA VAL A 136 17.31 14.21 3.54
C VAL A 136 18.05 13.19 2.69
N THR A 137 19.37 13.33 2.62
CA THR A 137 20.25 12.49 1.80
C THR A 137 20.95 11.42 2.62
N ASP A 138 21.15 11.64 3.93
CA ASP A 138 21.74 10.63 4.80
C ASP A 138 21.36 10.84 6.27
N ILE A 139 21.46 9.76 7.06
CA ILE A 139 21.22 9.74 8.52
C ILE A 139 22.40 9.01 9.16
N ILE A 140 22.95 9.58 10.24
CA ILE A 140 24.11 9.04 10.96
C ILE A 140 23.76 8.98 12.45
N ASP A 141 23.80 7.79 13.05
CA ASP A 141 23.74 7.66 14.52
C ASP A 141 25.10 8.07 15.11
N LEU A 142 25.08 9.04 16.02
CA LEU A 142 26.26 9.50 16.76
C LEU A 142 26.21 8.86 18.16
N GLU A 143 26.49 7.56 18.22
CA GLU A 143 26.32 6.74 19.44
C GLU A 143 26.99 7.37 20.67
N GLY A 144 28.23 7.85 20.53
CA GLY A 144 29.00 8.47 21.61
C GLY A 144 28.41 9.78 22.14
N GLN A 145 27.49 10.41 21.40
CA GLN A 145 26.77 11.62 21.81
C GLN A 145 25.30 11.35 22.15
N ALA A 146 24.84 10.11 21.97
CA ALA A 146 23.44 9.72 22.06
C ALA A 146 22.51 10.62 21.20
N GLN A 147 22.95 11.00 20.01
CA GLN A 147 22.24 11.88 19.09
C GLN A 147 22.25 11.33 17.67
N VAL A 148 21.43 11.90 16.79
CA VAL A 148 21.38 11.57 15.36
C VAL A 148 21.71 12.82 14.56
N LYS A 149 22.61 12.67 13.59
CA LYS A 149 22.90 13.67 12.57
C LYS A 149 22.11 13.38 11.30
N ILE A 150 21.37 14.38 10.82
CA ILE A 150 20.61 14.35 9.57
C ILE A 150 21.34 15.23 8.56
N THR A 151 21.59 14.71 7.37
CA THR A 151 22.16 15.48 6.25
C THR A 151 21.05 15.82 5.26
N VAL A 152 20.94 17.10 4.90
CA VAL A 152 19.95 17.63 3.96
C VAL A 152 20.67 18.22 2.75
N GLY A 153 20.25 17.83 1.54
CA GLY A 153 20.92 18.21 0.31
C GLY A 153 22.38 17.76 0.31
N SER A 154 23.29 18.67 -0.08
CA SER A 154 24.72 18.37 -0.17
C SER A 154 25.51 18.63 1.12
N THR A 155 25.05 19.52 1.99
CA THR A 155 25.91 20.07 3.07
C THR A 155 25.21 20.40 4.37
N ASP A 156 23.90 20.62 4.38
CA ASP A 156 23.22 21.10 5.59
C ASP A 156 23.05 19.96 6.58
N THR A 157 23.33 20.21 7.86
CA THR A 157 23.27 19.18 8.89
C THR A 157 22.48 19.64 10.10
N TYR A 158 21.71 18.71 10.65
CA TYR A 158 20.88 18.92 11.85
C TYR A 158 21.21 17.83 12.87
N ILE A 159 21.23 18.19 14.15
CA ILE A 159 21.43 17.26 15.26
C ILE A 159 20.14 17.18 16.06
N VAL A 160 19.66 15.96 16.29
CA VAL A 160 18.42 15.68 17.03
C VAL A 160 18.62 14.46 17.94
N ASP A 161 17.69 14.23 18.87
CA ASP A 161 17.79 13.10 19.79
C ASP A 161 17.21 11.81 19.19
N LYS A 162 16.15 11.93 18.38
CA LYS A 162 15.46 10.80 17.74
C LYS A 162 15.01 11.13 16.33
N VAL A 163 14.94 10.13 15.46
CA VAL A 163 14.50 10.22 14.08
C VAL A 163 13.44 9.16 13.76
N VAL A 164 12.34 9.58 13.15
CA VAL A 164 11.31 8.70 12.59
C VAL A 164 11.33 8.83 11.07
N ILE A 165 11.61 7.74 10.37
CA ILE A 165 11.67 7.69 8.91
C ILE A 165 10.27 7.44 8.35
N CYS A 166 9.68 8.46 7.75
CA CYS A 166 8.32 8.49 7.19
C CYS A 166 8.32 8.80 5.68
N THR A 167 9.35 8.34 4.95
CA THR A 167 9.60 8.71 3.55
C THR A 167 8.59 8.14 2.55
N GLY A 168 7.76 7.18 2.97
CA GLY A 168 6.66 6.66 2.17
C GLY A 168 7.13 5.87 0.94
N HIS A 169 6.54 6.17 -0.22
CA HIS A 169 6.79 5.46 -1.48
C HIS A 169 8.14 5.81 -2.10
N LYS A 170 8.75 4.83 -2.77
CA LYS A 170 9.96 4.99 -3.57
C LYS A 170 9.86 4.12 -4.81
N TRP A 171 9.82 4.76 -5.97
CA TRP A 171 9.81 4.10 -7.27
C TRP A 171 11.19 4.24 -7.92
N PRO A 172 12.04 3.21 -7.89
CA PRO A 172 13.30 3.23 -8.59
C PRO A 172 13.06 3.31 -10.10
N THR A 173 13.89 4.08 -10.80
CA THR A 173 13.86 4.18 -12.26
C THR A 173 15.17 3.66 -12.83
N LYS A 174 15.11 2.67 -13.72
CA LYS A 174 16.25 2.09 -14.44
C LYS A 174 16.16 2.34 -15.94
N TYR A 175 14.99 2.13 -16.53
CA TYR A 175 14.78 2.25 -17.98
C TYR A 175 13.92 3.43 -18.38
N GLU A 176 13.04 3.90 -17.50
CA GLU A 176 12.22 5.07 -17.78
C GLU A 176 13.10 6.31 -18.01
N GLY A 177 12.79 7.06 -19.07
CA GLY A 177 13.60 8.20 -19.54
C GLY A 177 14.77 7.81 -20.46
N ASN A 178 15.22 6.55 -20.43
CA ASN A 178 16.25 6.03 -21.33
C ASN A 178 15.65 5.25 -22.52
N VAL A 179 14.52 4.56 -22.31
CA VAL A 179 13.76 3.86 -23.36
C VAL A 179 12.46 4.62 -23.60
N GLU A 180 12.25 5.06 -24.84
CA GLU A 180 11.11 5.88 -25.22
C GLU A 180 9.79 5.12 -24.93
N HIS A 181 8.83 5.77 -24.27
CA HIS A 181 7.51 5.18 -23.92
C HIS A 181 7.54 3.84 -23.15
N TYR A 182 8.63 3.57 -22.42
CA TYR A 182 8.68 2.58 -21.36
C TYR A 182 8.53 3.29 -20.01
N PHE A 183 7.49 2.96 -19.25
CA PHE A 183 7.20 3.54 -17.95
C PHE A 183 7.27 2.47 -16.85
N GLU A 184 8.08 2.69 -15.82
CA GLU A 184 8.29 1.75 -14.70
C GLU A 184 7.22 1.90 -13.60
N SER A 185 6.47 2.98 -13.66
CA SER A 185 5.26 3.22 -12.87
C SER A 185 4.35 4.16 -13.68
N PRO A 186 3.06 4.29 -13.33
CA PRO A 186 2.24 5.35 -13.92
C PRO A 186 2.48 6.72 -13.30
N TYR A 187 3.34 6.85 -12.28
CA TYR A 187 3.47 8.07 -11.48
C TYR A 187 4.70 8.92 -11.89
N PRO A 188 4.58 10.25 -12.00
CA PRO A 188 3.33 11.02 -11.93
C PRO A 188 2.43 10.75 -13.14
N PRO A 189 1.09 10.69 -12.98
CA PRO A 189 0.19 10.32 -14.08
C PRO A 189 0.27 11.25 -15.28
N SER A 190 0.65 12.51 -15.07
CA SER A 190 0.90 13.49 -16.14
C SER A 190 1.86 13.00 -17.24
N LYS A 191 2.79 12.08 -16.96
CA LYS A 191 3.67 11.51 -18.00
C LYS A 191 2.96 10.55 -18.95
N LEU A 192 1.78 10.05 -18.55
CA LEU A 192 0.88 9.22 -19.36
C LEU A 192 -0.17 10.04 -20.11
N ALA A 193 -0.04 11.38 -20.13
CA ALA A 193 -0.86 12.28 -20.93
C ALA A 193 -0.54 12.15 -22.44
N LEU A 194 -0.70 10.95 -22.98
CA LEU A 194 -0.26 10.53 -24.29
C LEU A 194 -1.45 10.30 -25.21
N LYS A 195 -1.39 10.89 -26.40
CA LYS A 195 -2.28 10.51 -27.51
C LYS A 195 -1.58 9.44 -28.35
N THR A 196 -2.22 8.27 -28.49
CA THR A 196 -1.67 7.09 -29.16
C THR A 196 -2.67 6.52 -30.17
N ASN A 197 -2.15 5.91 -31.22
CA ASN A 197 -2.94 5.22 -32.25
C ASN A 197 -2.45 3.77 -32.41
N HIS A 198 -2.25 3.11 -31.26
CA HIS A 198 -1.74 1.74 -31.16
C HIS A 198 -2.10 1.14 -29.80
N ALA A 199 -1.93 -0.18 -29.69
CA ALA A 199 -2.12 -0.90 -28.45
C ALA A 199 -1.09 -0.52 -27.37
N VAL A 200 -1.56 -0.20 -26.17
CA VAL A 200 -0.75 0.06 -24.98
C VAL A 200 -0.75 -1.17 -24.09
N GLY A 201 0.44 -1.67 -23.75
CA GLY A 201 0.61 -2.78 -22.82
C GLY A 201 0.67 -2.27 -21.39
N ILE A 202 -0.19 -2.77 -20.51
CA ILE A 202 -0.15 -2.50 -19.07
C ILE A 202 0.13 -3.79 -18.33
N ARG A 203 1.06 -3.78 -17.37
CA ARG A 203 1.32 -4.92 -16.49
C ARG A 203 0.62 -4.74 -15.15
N GLY A 204 -0.33 -5.60 -14.85
CA GLY A 204 -1.20 -5.52 -13.67
C GLY A 204 -2.62 -5.04 -14.00
N ALA A 205 -3.56 -5.25 -13.08
CA ALA A 205 -4.97 -4.88 -13.21
C ALA A 205 -5.60 -4.23 -11.95
N SER A 206 -4.82 -4.01 -10.89
CA SER A 206 -5.29 -3.38 -9.66
C SER A 206 -5.29 -1.84 -9.75
N LEU A 207 -5.43 -1.14 -8.62
CA LEU A 207 -5.59 0.33 -8.58
C LEU A 207 -4.55 1.12 -9.37
N THR A 208 -3.27 0.72 -9.33
CA THR A 208 -2.19 1.39 -10.09
C THR A 208 -2.44 1.28 -11.61
N ALA A 209 -2.93 0.13 -12.10
CA ALA A 209 -3.28 -0.04 -13.50
C ALA A 209 -4.53 0.76 -13.87
N ILE A 210 -5.52 0.82 -12.98
CA ILE A 210 -6.73 1.61 -13.16
C ILE A 210 -6.38 3.10 -13.29
N ASP A 211 -5.46 3.63 -12.48
CA ASP A 211 -5.01 5.02 -12.62
C ASP A 211 -4.37 5.28 -14.00
N ALA A 212 -3.48 4.38 -14.45
CA ALA A 212 -2.88 4.45 -15.77
C ALA A 212 -3.94 4.46 -16.89
N ILE A 213 -4.93 3.56 -16.80
CA ILE A 213 -6.04 3.44 -17.75
C ILE A 213 -6.87 4.72 -17.80
N ARG A 214 -7.24 5.25 -16.63
CA ARG A 214 -8.11 6.43 -16.54
C ARG A 214 -7.42 7.68 -17.09
N THR A 215 -6.11 7.78 -16.91
CA THR A 215 -5.29 8.83 -17.52
C THR A 215 -5.23 8.65 -19.05
N LEU A 216 -4.77 7.48 -19.52
CA LEU A 216 -4.61 7.22 -20.95
C LEU A 216 -5.93 7.36 -21.72
N ALA A 217 -7.04 6.86 -21.17
CA ALA A 217 -8.36 6.93 -21.79
C ALA A 217 -8.80 8.37 -22.07
N ARG A 218 -8.56 9.30 -21.13
CA ARG A 218 -8.93 10.72 -21.27
C ARG A 218 -8.09 11.49 -22.29
N HIS A 219 -6.91 10.98 -22.62
CA HIS A 219 -6.04 11.56 -23.64
C HIS A 219 -6.24 10.94 -25.03
N ASN A 220 -7.12 9.94 -25.15
CA ASN A 220 -7.41 9.22 -26.39
C ASN A 220 -8.91 9.19 -26.74
N GLY A 221 -9.74 9.86 -25.95
CA GLY A 221 -11.19 9.87 -26.09
C GLY A 221 -11.88 10.51 -24.91
N SER A 222 -13.20 10.39 -24.87
CA SER A 222 -14.05 10.98 -23.84
C SER A 222 -15.13 10.01 -23.35
N PHE A 223 -15.55 10.20 -22.10
CA PHE A 223 -16.69 9.48 -21.52
C PHE A 223 -17.95 10.35 -21.59
N GLU A 224 -19.03 9.79 -22.12
CA GLU A 224 -20.36 10.40 -22.14
C GLU A 224 -21.29 9.65 -21.18
N ALA A 225 -22.00 10.39 -20.33
CA ALA A 225 -23.00 9.82 -19.45
C ALA A 225 -24.29 9.55 -20.22
N LEU A 226 -24.78 8.32 -20.14
CA LEU A 226 -26.07 7.91 -20.70
C LEU A 226 -27.21 8.24 -19.71
N GLU A 227 -28.45 8.25 -20.20
CA GLU A 227 -29.64 8.45 -19.35
C GLU A 227 -29.74 7.44 -18.19
N THR A 228 -29.18 6.25 -18.37
CA THR A 228 -29.12 5.18 -17.37
C THR A 228 -28.09 5.40 -16.27
N ARG A 229 -27.29 6.49 -16.33
CA ARG A 229 -26.09 6.76 -15.52
C ARG A 229 -24.88 5.85 -15.81
N GLU A 230 -25.00 4.97 -16.80
CA GLU A 230 -23.86 4.27 -17.39
C GLU A 230 -23.02 5.20 -18.26
N LEU A 231 -21.80 4.78 -18.59
CA LEU A 231 -20.88 5.55 -19.42
C LEU A 231 -20.73 4.91 -20.80
N ARG A 232 -20.66 5.73 -21.85
CA ARG A 232 -20.17 5.36 -23.17
C ARG A 232 -18.79 5.99 -23.38
N TYR A 233 -17.84 5.21 -23.88
CA TYR A 233 -16.53 5.75 -24.27
C TYR A 233 -16.50 6.03 -25.78
N GLU A 234 -16.12 7.25 -26.15
CA GLU A 234 -15.96 7.69 -27.53
C GLU A 234 -14.50 7.97 -27.82
N ILE A 235 -13.99 7.41 -28.92
CA ILE A 235 -12.59 7.55 -29.30
C ILE A 235 -12.36 8.90 -30.00
N ASP A 236 -11.22 9.52 -29.69
CA ASP A 236 -10.81 10.75 -30.36
C ASP A 236 -10.35 10.48 -31.81
N PRO A 237 -10.52 11.46 -32.72
CA PRO A 237 -9.80 11.47 -33.99
C PRO A 237 -8.28 11.38 -33.77
N GLY A 238 -7.63 10.49 -34.52
CA GLY A 238 -6.20 10.19 -34.43
C GLY A 238 -5.83 9.10 -33.42
N SER A 239 -6.81 8.51 -32.71
CA SER A 239 -6.62 7.42 -31.73
C SER A 239 -7.40 6.15 -32.13
N GLU A 240 -7.69 5.94 -33.41
CA GLU A 240 -8.61 4.90 -33.90
C GLU A 240 -8.20 3.47 -33.50
N ASN A 241 -6.90 3.20 -33.38
CA ASN A 241 -6.31 1.92 -32.97
C ASN A 241 -5.83 1.93 -31.50
N PHE A 242 -6.17 2.96 -30.72
CA PHE A 242 -5.95 2.94 -29.28
C PHE A 242 -6.72 1.77 -28.67
N LYS A 243 -5.99 0.98 -27.89
CA LYS A 243 -6.50 -0.13 -27.10
C LYS A 243 -5.56 -0.37 -25.94
N ILE A 244 -6.07 -0.75 -24.79
CA ILE A 244 -5.27 -1.12 -23.63
C ILE A 244 -5.38 -2.62 -23.41
N LEU A 245 -4.23 -3.29 -23.28
CA LEU A 245 -4.16 -4.70 -22.91
C LEU A 245 -3.54 -4.82 -21.51
N MET A 246 -4.35 -5.21 -20.54
CA MET A 246 -3.94 -5.47 -19.16
C MET A 246 -3.41 -6.90 -19.03
N HIS A 247 -2.14 -7.05 -18.73
CA HIS A 247 -1.49 -8.34 -18.54
C HIS A 247 -1.53 -8.71 -17.06
N THR A 248 -2.21 -9.80 -16.74
CA THR A 248 -2.44 -10.26 -15.36
C THR A 248 -1.99 -11.70 -15.20
N ARG A 249 -1.50 -12.08 -14.03
CA ARG A 249 -1.03 -13.44 -13.77
C ARG A 249 -2.15 -14.48 -13.66
N SER A 250 -3.36 -14.04 -13.31
CA SER A 250 -4.50 -14.91 -13.03
C SER A 250 -5.70 -14.67 -13.95
N GLY A 251 -5.64 -13.70 -14.87
CA GLY A 251 -6.81 -13.30 -15.67
C GLY A 251 -7.87 -12.53 -14.88
N LEU A 252 -7.65 -12.24 -13.59
CA LEU A 252 -8.69 -11.70 -12.71
C LEU A 252 -8.63 -10.17 -12.57
N LEU A 253 -9.81 -9.56 -12.48
CA LEU A 253 -9.98 -8.15 -12.12
C LEU A 253 -10.18 -7.96 -10.61
N PRO A 254 -9.75 -6.82 -10.05
CA PRO A 254 -9.95 -6.49 -8.65
C PRO A 254 -11.44 -6.38 -8.28
N ALA A 255 -11.75 -6.62 -7.01
CA ALA A 255 -13.10 -6.48 -6.48
C ALA A 255 -13.54 -5.01 -6.40
N ILE A 256 -14.85 -4.79 -6.51
CA ILE A 256 -15.47 -3.47 -6.52
C ILE A 256 -15.90 -3.09 -5.10
N ARG A 257 -15.72 -1.82 -4.76
CA ARG A 257 -16.12 -1.25 -3.47
C ARG A 257 -17.63 -1.45 -3.24
N PHE A 258 -17.96 -1.97 -2.07
CA PHE A 258 -19.33 -2.24 -1.60
C PHE A 258 -19.59 -1.47 -0.30
N HIS A 259 -20.76 -1.63 0.32
CA HIS A 259 -21.03 -1.02 1.63
C HIS A 259 -20.26 -1.74 2.74
N GLN A 260 -19.44 -1.03 3.52
CA GLN A 260 -18.77 -1.62 4.68
C GLN A 260 -19.52 -1.23 5.96
N GLU A 261 -19.71 -2.20 6.86
CA GLU A 261 -20.48 -2.04 8.10
C GLU A 261 -19.55 -1.73 9.27
N GLU A 262 -19.38 -0.43 9.57
CA GLU A 262 -18.39 0.11 10.54
C GLU A 262 -16.93 -0.16 10.12
N PRO A 263 -15.93 0.65 10.54
CA PRO A 263 -14.55 0.31 10.28
C PRO A 263 -14.21 -0.94 11.12
N PHE A 264 -14.39 -2.12 10.52
CA PHE A 264 -14.12 -3.43 11.13
C PHE A 264 -12.76 -3.51 11.83
N LEU A 265 -11.80 -2.77 11.27
CA LEU A 265 -10.42 -2.58 11.74
C LEU A 265 -10.30 -1.97 13.13
N ALA A 266 -11.29 -1.20 13.60
CA ALA A 266 -11.18 -0.46 14.86
C ALA A 266 -11.58 -1.26 16.09
N ASN A 267 -12.50 -2.23 15.98
CA ASN A 267 -13.24 -2.70 17.17
C ASN A 267 -13.30 -4.24 17.39
N ASN A 268 -13.08 -5.10 16.40
CA ASN A 268 -13.44 -6.54 16.53
C ASN A 268 -12.39 -7.58 16.11
N LEU A 269 -11.19 -7.16 15.73
CA LEU A 269 -10.19 -8.06 15.12
C LEU A 269 -8.88 -8.06 15.90
N VAL A 270 -8.88 -8.63 17.10
CA VAL A 270 -7.62 -8.72 17.84
C VAL A 270 -7.59 -10.04 18.58
N ILE A 271 -6.85 -11.00 18.01
CA ILE A 271 -6.09 -11.93 18.85
C ILE A 271 -5.35 -11.06 19.87
N SER A 272 -5.66 -11.24 21.14
CA SER A 272 -4.98 -10.52 22.21
C SER A 272 -3.47 -10.81 22.18
N GLU A 273 -2.66 -9.88 22.71
CA GLU A 273 -1.23 -10.13 22.85
C GLU A 273 -0.95 -11.42 23.62
N GLU A 274 -1.79 -11.75 24.60
CA GLU A 274 -1.74 -13.01 25.35
C GLU A 274 -2.01 -14.23 24.47
N GLU A 275 -3.08 -14.24 23.67
CA GLU A 275 -3.36 -15.33 22.72
C GLU A 275 -2.21 -15.51 21.72
N LEU A 276 -1.62 -14.42 21.22
CA LEU A 276 -0.48 -14.48 20.32
C LEU A 276 0.77 -15.04 21.00
N MET A 277 1.05 -14.63 22.24
CA MET A 277 2.15 -15.15 23.04
C MET A 277 2.00 -16.64 23.34
N LEU A 278 0.79 -17.08 23.70
CA LEU A 278 0.48 -18.50 23.92
C LEU A 278 0.70 -19.32 22.65
N ASN A 279 0.17 -18.86 21.50
CA ASN A 279 0.40 -19.52 20.23
C ASN A 279 1.89 -19.66 19.91
N ARG A 280 2.69 -18.61 20.18
CA ARG A 280 4.13 -18.64 19.99
C ARG A 280 4.82 -19.67 20.87
N LEU A 281 4.46 -19.73 22.15
CA LEU A 281 5.04 -20.70 23.08
C LEU A 281 4.73 -22.14 22.65
N GLU A 282 3.52 -22.40 22.17
CA GLU A 282 3.09 -23.70 21.66
C GLU A 282 3.72 -24.08 20.31
N ASN A 283 4.28 -23.11 19.60
CA ASN A 283 4.85 -23.27 18.26
C ASN A 283 6.34 -22.88 18.20
N GLU A 284 7.12 -23.24 19.22
CA GLU A 284 8.60 -23.09 19.23
C GLU A 284 9.07 -21.63 19.02
N GLY A 285 8.27 -20.67 19.44
CA GLY A 285 8.52 -19.24 19.29
C GLY A 285 7.94 -18.60 18.03
N PHE A 286 7.33 -19.38 17.13
CA PHE A 286 6.72 -18.93 15.89
C PHE A 286 5.22 -18.68 16.02
N VAL A 287 4.68 -17.71 15.30
CA VAL A 287 3.24 -17.56 15.11
C VAL A 287 2.80 -18.42 13.92
N SER A 288 1.77 -19.25 14.11
CA SER A 288 1.19 -20.06 13.05
C SER A 288 0.27 -19.24 12.14
N LEU A 289 0.46 -19.33 10.83
CA LEU A 289 -0.44 -18.72 9.85
C LEU A 289 -1.85 -19.32 9.92
N ASP A 290 -1.96 -20.64 10.13
CA ASP A 290 -3.25 -21.33 10.23
C ASP A 290 -4.03 -20.86 11.46
N PHE A 291 -3.36 -20.66 12.60
CA PHE A 291 -3.99 -20.07 13.79
C PHE A 291 -4.58 -18.68 13.51
N LEU A 292 -3.82 -17.82 12.82
CA LEU A 292 -4.29 -16.49 12.44
C LEU A 292 -5.50 -16.57 11.49
N PHE A 293 -5.48 -17.49 10.51
CA PHE A 293 -6.59 -17.71 9.59
C PHE A 293 -7.85 -18.25 10.31
N GLU A 294 -7.71 -19.22 11.19
CA GLU A 294 -8.83 -19.74 11.99
C GLU A 294 -9.48 -18.64 12.82
N ARG A 295 -8.66 -17.86 13.54
CA ARG A 295 -9.15 -16.94 14.56
C ARG A 295 -9.60 -15.60 14.00
N ASN A 296 -8.84 -15.02 13.07
CA ASN A 296 -9.13 -13.69 12.51
C ASN A 296 -10.01 -13.74 11.27
N PHE A 297 -10.14 -14.91 10.60
CA PHE A 297 -11.00 -15.06 9.44
C PHE A 297 -12.20 -15.99 9.73
N LYS A 298 -11.98 -17.30 9.92
CA LYS A 298 -13.09 -18.26 10.01
C LYS A 298 -14.02 -18.02 11.19
N ALA A 299 -13.46 -17.77 12.38
CA ALA A 299 -14.25 -17.59 13.60
C ALA A 299 -15.26 -16.43 13.51
N GLN A 300 -15.01 -15.44 12.64
CA GLN A 300 -15.86 -14.26 12.45
C GLN A 300 -17.22 -14.60 11.82
N PHE A 301 -17.35 -15.77 11.18
CA PHE A 301 -18.58 -16.20 10.52
C PHE A 301 -19.51 -17.00 11.43
N LYS A 302 -19.02 -17.55 12.55
CA LYS A 302 -19.80 -18.47 13.42
C LYS A 302 -21.17 -17.91 13.83
N GLU A 303 -21.22 -16.63 14.18
CA GLU A 303 -22.45 -15.97 14.63
C GLU A 303 -23.10 -15.13 13.53
N ARG A 304 -22.29 -14.46 12.70
CA ARG A 304 -22.77 -13.45 11.74
C ARG A 304 -23.14 -14.02 10.37
N ASP A 305 -22.55 -15.15 9.97
CA ASP A 305 -22.89 -15.88 8.74
C ASP A 305 -22.65 -17.40 8.91
N PRO A 306 -23.54 -18.11 9.66
CA PRO A 306 -23.36 -19.53 9.97
C PRO A 306 -23.34 -20.43 8.73
N ASP A 307 -24.06 -20.05 7.67
CA ASP A 307 -24.10 -20.79 6.41
C ASP A 307 -22.75 -20.71 5.69
N PHE A 308 -22.14 -19.52 5.62
CA PHE A 308 -20.79 -19.38 5.09
C PHE A 308 -19.74 -20.05 5.99
N TYR A 309 -19.91 -19.99 7.31
CA TYR A 309 -19.03 -20.71 8.25
C TYR A 309 -19.04 -22.21 7.99
N ALA A 310 -20.21 -22.82 7.76
CA ALA A 310 -20.32 -24.26 7.47
C ALA A 310 -19.55 -24.68 6.19
N ILE A 311 -19.38 -23.75 5.25
CA ILE A 311 -18.60 -23.97 4.02
C ILE A 311 -17.10 -23.87 4.33
N VAL A 312 -16.67 -22.83 5.06
CA VAL A 312 -15.24 -22.52 5.25
C VAL A 312 -14.59 -23.22 6.44
N GLU A 313 -15.37 -23.72 7.41
CA GLU A 313 -14.88 -24.31 8.66
C GLU A 313 -13.80 -25.38 8.40
N LYS A 314 -14.04 -26.26 7.42
CA LYS A 314 -13.16 -27.42 7.14
C LYS A 314 -12.07 -27.15 6.11
N LEU A 315 -12.06 -25.98 5.46
CA LEU A 315 -11.09 -25.68 4.41
C LEU A 315 -9.77 -25.23 5.02
N SER A 316 -8.63 -25.73 4.53
CA SER A 316 -7.36 -25.06 4.84
C SER A 316 -7.33 -23.65 4.25
N LEU A 317 -6.31 -22.85 4.61
CA LEU A 317 -6.09 -21.56 3.96
C LEU A 317 -5.93 -21.72 2.45
N GLU A 318 -5.16 -22.73 2.03
CA GLU A 318 -4.93 -23.09 0.64
C GLU A 318 -6.24 -23.48 -0.05
N ASP A 319 -7.03 -24.39 0.52
CA ASP A 319 -8.29 -24.86 -0.07
C ASP A 319 -9.31 -23.71 -0.19
N PHE A 320 -9.36 -22.81 0.81
CA PHE A 320 -10.21 -21.63 0.77
C PHE A 320 -9.80 -20.70 -0.38
N VAL A 321 -8.51 -20.37 -0.48
CA VAL A 321 -8.02 -19.49 -1.55
C VAL A 321 -8.26 -20.09 -2.92
N GLU A 322 -7.96 -21.38 -3.09
CA GLU A 322 -8.20 -22.11 -4.35
C GLU A 322 -9.68 -22.08 -4.73
N ALA A 323 -10.58 -22.39 -3.78
CA ALA A 323 -12.03 -22.37 -4.03
C ALA A 323 -12.52 -20.98 -4.47
N VAL A 324 -12.06 -19.91 -3.82
CA VAL A 324 -12.47 -18.53 -4.16
C VAL A 324 -11.91 -18.11 -5.52
N LEU A 325 -10.65 -18.42 -5.82
CA LEU A 325 -10.03 -18.06 -7.10
C LEU A 325 -10.68 -18.84 -8.25
N HIS A 326 -10.88 -20.15 -8.09
CA HIS A 326 -11.50 -21.00 -9.11
C HIS A 326 -12.91 -20.51 -9.51
N LEU A 327 -13.72 -20.07 -8.53
CA LEU A 327 -15.03 -19.50 -8.81
C LEU A 327 -14.97 -18.22 -9.66
N ARG A 328 -13.90 -17.43 -9.55
CA ARG A 328 -13.70 -16.21 -10.34
C ARG A 328 -13.14 -16.51 -11.74
N GLU A 329 -12.35 -17.56 -11.88
CA GLU A 329 -11.78 -18.00 -13.16
C GLU A 329 -12.81 -18.65 -14.11
N GLN A 330 -13.92 -19.18 -13.59
CA GLN A 330 -14.99 -19.78 -14.40
C GLN A 330 -15.78 -18.77 -15.26
N LYS A 331 -15.52 -17.47 -15.15
CA LYS A 331 -16.22 -16.41 -15.88
C LYS A 331 -15.22 -15.60 -16.69
N ASP A 332 -15.66 -15.08 -17.83
CA ASP A 332 -14.94 -13.98 -18.48
C ASP A 332 -14.71 -12.84 -17.47
N ALA A 333 -13.50 -12.25 -17.50
CA ALA A 333 -13.06 -11.29 -16.50
C ALA A 333 -13.99 -10.07 -16.40
N PHE A 334 -14.44 -9.53 -17.54
CA PHE A 334 -15.31 -8.35 -17.57
C PHE A 334 -16.78 -8.69 -17.34
N GLU A 335 -17.23 -9.88 -17.74
CA GLU A 335 -18.58 -10.36 -17.36
C GLU A 335 -18.69 -10.58 -15.84
N GLY A 336 -17.66 -11.17 -15.23
CA GLY A 336 -17.55 -11.30 -13.78
C GLY A 336 -17.52 -9.93 -13.09
N PHE A 337 -16.73 -8.99 -13.62
CA PHE A 337 -16.62 -7.63 -13.11
C PHE A 337 -17.95 -6.85 -13.22
N ARG A 338 -18.72 -7.03 -14.30
CA ARG A 338 -20.06 -6.43 -14.47
C ARG A 338 -21.05 -6.96 -13.43
N GLN A 339 -21.06 -8.28 -13.19
CA GLN A 339 -21.91 -8.87 -12.15
C GLN A 339 -21.54 -8.37 -10.76
N GLU A 340 -20.24 -8.25 -10.49
CA GLU A 340 -19.73 -7.70 -9.23
C GLU A 340 -20.09 -6.21 -9.06
N HIS A 341 -20.10 -5.45 -10.15
CA HIS A 341 -20.53 -4.04 -10.16
C HIS A 341 -21.99 -3.91 -9.70
N GLU A 342 -22.88 -4.73 -10.26
CA GLU A 342 -24.29 -4.76 -9.86
C GLU A 342 -24.48 -5.22 -8.42
N GLN A 343 -23.71 -6.19 -7.95
CA GLN A 343 -23.74 -6.63 -6.55
C GLN A 343 -23.33 -5.49 -5.62
N ALA A 344 -22.25 -4.78 -5.94
CA ALA A 344 -21.75 -3.65 -5.18
C ALA A 344 -22.75 -2.48 -5.12
N LEU A 345 -23.40 -2.15 -6.24
CA LEU A 345 -24.46 -1.14 -6.27
C LEU A 345 -25.64 -1.51 -5.37
N LYS A 346 -26.06 -2.79 -5.38
CA LYS A 346 -27.13 -3.29 -4.49
C LYS A 346 -26.71 -3.24 -3.02
N SER A 347 -25.48 -3.63 -2.71
CA SER A 347 -24.90 -3.56 -1.36
C SER A 347 -24.95 -2.12 -0.82
N ILE A 348 -24.49 -1.14 -1.60
CA ILE A 348 -24.50 0.28 -1.22
C ILE A 348 -25.91 0.82 -1.05
N LYS A 349 -26.80 0.53 -2.01
CA LYS A 349 -28.19 0.97 -1.96
C LYS A 349 -28.93 0.42 -0.74
N ARG A 350 -28.67 -0.85 -0.38
CA ARG A 350 -29.31 -1.51 0.77
C ARG A 350 -28.61 -1.26 2.09
N ARG A 351 -27.41 -0.68 2.08
CA ARG A 351 -26.51 -0.57 3.24
C ARG A 351 -26.28 -1.94 3.89
N GLN A 352 -25.90 -2.91 3.07
CA GLN A 352 -25.64 -4.29 3.49
C GLN A 352 -24.27 -4.72 2.99
N SER A 353 -23.42 -5.19 3.89
CA SER A 353 -22.06 -5.60 3.55
C SER A 353 -21.97 -6.91 2.77
N ILE A 354 -20.86 -7.09 2.06
CA ILE A 354 -20.40 -8.39 1.56
C ILE A 354 -19.40 -8.92 2.59
N TYR A 355 -19.95 -9.53 3.63
CA TYR A 355 -19.26 -9.75 4.90
C TYR A 355 -17.89 -10.46 4.80
N TRP A 356 -17.77 -11.52 3.99
CA TRP A 356 -16.49 -12.23 3.86
C TRP A 356 -15.35 -11.38 3.26
N LYS A 357 -15.66 -10.43 2.37
CA LYS A 357 -14.67 -9.51 1.80
C LYS A 357 -14.16 -8.53 2.86
N GLU A 358 -15.06 -8.12 3.75
CA GLU A 358 -14.75 -7.25 4.88
C GLU A 358 -13.85 -7.97 5.90
N VAL A 359 -14.19 -9.22 6.25
CA VAL A 359 -13.36 -10.08 7.12
C VAL A 359 -12.00 -10.40 6.47
N LEU A 360 -11.91 -10.51 5.14
CA LEU A 360 -10.63 -10.68 4.45
C LEU A 360 -9.76 -9.41 4.50
N SER A 361 -10.36 -8.22 4.33
CA SER A 361 -9.65 -6.94 4.48
C SER A 361 -9.12 -6.75 5.88
N ALA A 362 -9.93 -7.11 6.87
CA ALA A 362 -9.59 -7.19 8.27
C ALA A 362 -8.40 -8.12 8.53
N LEU A 363 -8.44 -9.35 8.02
CA LEU A 363 -7.35 -10.31 8.13
C LEU A 363 -6.04 -9.71 7.61
N SER A 364 -6.05 -9.12 6.40
CA SER A 364 -4.89 -8.49 5.77
C SER A 364 -4.16 -7.53 6.71
N PHE A 365 -4.92 -6.62 7.34
CA PHE A 365 -4.35 -5.67 8.30
C PHE A 365 -3.78 -6.36 9.53
N THR A 366 -4.51 -7.32 10.12
CA THR A 366 -4.07 -8.01 11.35
C THR A 366 -2.83 -8.88 11.14
N LEU A 367 -2.55 -9.33 9.91
CA LEU A 367 -1.37 -10.13 9.59
C LEU A 367 -0.07 -9.32 9.62
N ASN A 368 -0.15 -7.99 9.47
CA ASN A 368 1.04 -7.12 9.43
C ASN A 368 1.94 -7.25 10.65
N TYR A 369 1.36 -7.16 11.85
CA TYR A 369 2.12 -7.15 13.09
C TYR A 369 2.76 -8.51 13.46
N PRO A 370 2.05 -9.66 13.38
CA PRO A 370 2.61 -10.97 13.70
C PRO A 370 3.50 -11.57 12.60
N ALA A 371 3.48 -11.03 11.37
CA ALA A 371 4.24 -11.55 10.24
C ALA A 371 5.74 -11.76 10.53
N LYS A 372 6.38 -10.85 11.26
CA LYS A 372 7.79 -10.97 11.67
C LYS A 372 8.10 -12.13 12.64
N TYR A 373 7.06 -12.72 13.21
CA TYR A 373 7.14 -13.88 14.11
C TYR A 373 6.74 -15.19 13.43
N MET A 374 6.35 -15.17 12.16
CA MET A 374 6.10 -16.39 11.41
C MET A 374 7.41 -17.13 11.15
N SER A 375 7.30 -18.44 10.93
CA SER A 375 8.39 -19.19 10.32
C SER A 375 8.59 -18.76 8.86
N ALA A 376 9.76 -19.05 8.30
CA ALA A 376 10.02 -18.78 6.88
C ALA A 376 9.02 -19.51 5.97
N GLU A 377 8.61 -20.71 6.33
CA GLU A 377 7.62 -21.52 5.60
C GLU A 377 6.26 -20.84 5.56
N ASP A 378 5.76 -20.35 6.70
CA ASP A 378 4.47 -19.65 6.77
C ASP A 378 4.53 -18.29 6.06
N MET A 379 5.67 -17.60 6.08
CA MET A 379 5.85 -16.38 5.27
C MET A 379 5.81 -16.66 3.77
N LEU A 380 6.41 -17.78 3.32
CA LEU A 380 6.34 -18.21 1.93
C LEU A 380 4.90 -18.60 1.54
N ARG A 381 4.18 -19.31 2.42
CA ARG A 381 2.75 -19.63 2.25
C ARG A 381 1.90 -18.36 2.15
N LEU A 382 2.07 -17.42 3.08
CA LEU A 382 1.37 -16.13 3.08
C LEU A 382 1.55 -15.39 1.74
N LYS A 383 2.81 -15.26 1.28
CA LYS A 383 3.13 -14.55 0.03
C LYS A 383 2.62 -15.26 -1.22
N LYS A 384 2.72 -16.59 -1.27
CA LYS A 384 2.36 -17.38 -2.45
C LYS A 384 0.86 -17.61 -2.57
N VAL A 385 0.16 -17.78 -1.45
CA VAL A 385 -1.23 -18.26 -1.42
C VAL A 385 -2.18 -17.12 -1.08
N LEU A 386 -2.06 -16.52 0.11
CA LEU A 386 -3.07 -15.58 0.61
C LEU A 386 -2.93 -14.16 0.03
N MET A 387 -1.70 -13.63 -0.08
CA MET A 387 -1.47 -12.27 -0.58
C MET A 387 -2.02 -12.01 -2.00
N PRO A 388 -1.95 -12.95 -2.96
CA PRO A 388 -2.60 -12.79 -4.26
C PRO A 388 -4.11 -12.56 -4.13
N LEU A 389 -4.82 -13.37 -3.33
CA LEU A 389 -6.26 -13.21 -3.11
C LEU A 389 -6.56 -11.86 -2.45
N ILE A 390 -5.83 -11.51 -1.39
CA ILE A 390 -5.94 -10.20 -0.71
C ILE A 390 -5.82 -9.08 -1.75
N SER A 391 -4.73 -9.06 -2.53
CA SER A 391 -4.43 -7.98 -3.49
C SER A 391 -5.54 -7.74 -4.54
N ILE A 392 -6.31 -8.79 -4.84
CA ILE A 392 -7.41 -8.74 -5.78
C ILE A 392 -8.70 -8.30 -5.08
N VAL A 393 -9.00 -8.83 -3.89
CA VAL A 393 -10.27 -8.60 -3.21
C VAL A 393 -10.31 -7.26 -2.44
N ILE A 394 -9.21 -6.83 -1.82
CA ILE A 394 -9.21 -5.64 -0.95
C ILE A 394 -8.92 -4.34 -1.70
N ALA A 395 -8.70 -4.41 -3.02
CA ALA A 395 -8.46 -3.23 -3.84
C ALA A 395 -9.64 -2.23 -3.80
N PHE A 396 -10.87 -2.73 -3.64
CA PHE A 396 -12.11 -1.96 -3.51
C PHE A 396 -12.21 -0.84 -4.55
N VAL A 397 -12.28 -1.23 -5.83
CA VAL A 397 -12.37 -0.30 -6.95
C VAL A 397 -13.61 0.59 -6.79
N PRO A 398 -13.47 1.94 -6.85
CA PRO A 398 -14.60 2.86 -6.80
C PRO A 398 -15.63 2.62 -7.91
N GLN A 399 -16.90 2.92 -7.64
CA GLN A 399 -18.00 2.64 -8.58
C GLN A 399 -17.86 3.42 -9.90
N SER A 400 -17.35 4.65 -9.83
CA SER A 400 -17.03 5.47 -11.02
C SER A 400 -15.88 4.86 -11.82
N SER A 401 -14.81 4.40 -11.17
CA SER A 401 -13.73 3.69 -11.85
C SER A 401 -14.23 2.42 -12.53
N SER A 402 -15.09 1.63 -11.87
CA SER A 402 -15.64 0.42 -12.50
C SER A 402 -16.54 0.74 -13.71
N ARG A 403 -17.33 1.81 -13.68
CA ARG A 403 -18.13 2.24 -14.84
C ARG A 403 -17.25 2.65 -16.02
N GLU A 404 -16.14 3.36 -15.77
CA GLU A 404 -15.20 3.74 -16.83
C GLU A 404 -14.51 2.51 -17.46
N LEU A 405 -14.12 1.52 -16.66
CA LEU A 405 -13.53 0.28 -17.17
C LEU A 405 -14.54 -0.52 -18.02
N LEU A 406 -15.79 -0.64 -17.56
CA LEU A 406 -16.86 -1.29 -18.33
C LEU A 406 -17.14 -0.55 -19.64
N ALA A 407 -17.19 0.78 -19.63
CA ALA A 407 -17.38 1.58 -20.84
C ALA A 407 -16.24 1.42 -21.86
N LEU A 408 -14.99 1.33 -21.39
CA LEU A 408 -13.84 1.06 -22.25
C LEU A 408 -13.90 -0.36 -22.85
N TYR A 409 -14.29 -1.34 -22.04
CA TYR A 409 -14.47 -2.72 -22.50
C TYR A 409 -15.58 -2.81 -23.56
N ASP A 410 -16.74 -2.20 -23.30
CA ASP A 410 -17.89 -2.17 -24.22
C ASP A 410 -17.57 -1.47 -25.55
N ALA A 411 -16.65 -0.49 -25.53
CA ALA A 411 -16.13 0.16 -26.73
C ALA A 411 -15.02 -0.64 -27.46
N GLY A 412 -14.64 -1.82 -26.95
CA GLY A 412 -13.56 -2.65 -27.49
C GLY A 412 -12.15 -2.09 -27.25
N ARG A 413 -11.99 -1.18 -26.28
CA ARG A 413 -10.76 -0.42 -26.00
C ARG A 413 -9.97 -0.91 -24.80
N LEU A 414 -10.49 -1.88 -24.06
CA LEU A 414 -9.82 -2.48 -22.92
C LEU A 414 -9.98 -4.00 -22.96
N GLU A 415 -8.92 -4.73 -22.66
CA GLU A 415 -8.90 -6.19 -22.62
C GLU A 415 -7.97 -6.68 -21.49
N VAL A 416 -8.28 -7.87 -20.95
CA VAL A 416 -7.41 -8.59 -20.01
C VAL A 416 -6.75 -9.75 -20.74
N VAL A 417 -5.44 -9.89 -20.54
CA VAL A 417 -4.65 -11.02 -21.02
C VAL A 417 -4.12 -11.77 -19.80
N ASN A 418 -4.44 -13.06 -19.70
CA ASN A 418 -3.81 -13.94 -18.72
C ASN A 418 -2.42 -14.34 -19.23
N VAL A 419 -1.38 -14.01 -18.46
CA VAL A 419 0.01 -14.24 -18.82
C VAL A 419 0.71 -15.27 -17.93
N GLY A 420 0.04 -15.75 -16.88
CA GLY A 420 0.64 -16.69 -15.93
C GLY A 420 1.83 -16.12 -15.14
N ASN A 421 2.33 -16.94 -14.21
CA ASN A 421 3.38 -16.55 -13.26
C ASN A 421 4.77 -16.42 -13.89
N GLU A 422 5.05 -17.19 -14.94
CA GLU A 422 6.35 -17.24 -15.64
C GLU A 422 6.54 -16.12 -16.67
N SER A 423 5.56 -15.22 -16.79
CA SER A 423 5.65 -14.10 -17.72
C SER A 423 6.75 -13.12 -17.35
N ARG A 424 7.35 -12.53 -18.39
CA ARG A 424 8.45 -11.57 -18.26
C ARG A 424 8.32 -10.42 -19.25
N VAL A 425 8.89 -9.29 -18.88
CA VAL A 425 8.92 -8.08 -19.70
C VAL A 425 10.36 -7.62 -19.85
N GLU A 426 10.72 -7.26 -21.08
CA GLU A 426 12.00 -6.64 -21.40
C GLU A 426 11.77 -5.31 -22.10
N PRO A 427 12.50 -4.24 -21.74
CA PRO A 427 12.53 -3.03 -22.54
C PRO A 427 12.93 -3.37 -23.98
N ALA A 428 12.22 -2.81 -24.95
CA ALA A 428 12.59 -2.97 -26.35
C ALA A 428 13.83 -2.13 -26.67
N SER A 429 14.59 -2.53 -27.69
CA SER A 429 15.79 -1.79 -28.13
C SER A 429 15.46 -0.43 -28.74
N ASP A 430 14.23 -0.25 -29.22
CA ASP A 430 13.71 0.99 -29.79
C ASP A 430 12.82 1.73 -28.78
N ARG A 431 11.57 1.30 -28.59
CA ARG A 431 10.57 1.95 -27.73
C ARG A 431 9.60 0.97 -27.11
N GLY A 432 9.13 1.28 -25.91
CA GLY A 432 8.23 0.44 -25.13
C GLY A 432 8.87 -0.89 -24.74
N ALA A 433 8.13 -2.00 -24.85
CA ALA A 433 8.55 -3.27 -24.29
C ALA A 433 8.16 -4.49 -25.13
N ASN A 434 8.90 -5.58 -24.96
CA ASN A 434 8.51 -6.93 -25.36
C ASN A 434 7.98 -7.68 -24.15
N TYR A 435 6.75 -8.18 -24.27
CA TYR A 435 6.10 -9.01 -23.25
C TYR A 435 6.13 -10.46 -23.71
N TYR A 436 6.61 -11.35 -22.84
CA TYR A 436 6.70 -12.78 -23.11
C TYR A 436 5.86 -13.55 -22.11
N TYR A 437 5.03 -14.47 -22.61
CA TYR A 437 4.16 -15.31 -21.79
C TYR A 437 3.72 -16.54 -22.58
N THR A 438 3.17 -17.53 -21.88
CA THR A 438 2.55 -18.70 -22.49
C THR A 438 1.05 -18.53 -22.43
N ASP A 439 0.36 -18.67 -23.56
CA ASP A 439 -1.10 -18.61 -23.60
C ASP A 439 -1.76 -19.88 -23.02
N GLU A 440 -3.08 -19.88 -22.94
CA GLU A 440 -3.86 -21.02 -22.43
C GLU A 440 -3.72 -22.29 -23.28
N SER A 441 -3.25 -22.15 -24.52
CA SER A 441 -2.97 -23.25 -25.45
C SER A 441 -1.59 -23.87 -25.23
N GLY A 442 -0.76 -23.30 -24.34
CA GLY A 442 0.62 -23.70 -24.12
C GLY A 442 1.61 -23.12 -25.14
N ILE A 443 1.20 -22.13 -25.94
CA ILE A 443 2.05 -21.50 -26.97
C ILE A 443 2.77 -20.30 -26.37
N GLU A 444 4.09 -20.23 -26.57
CA GLU A 444 4.86 -19.03 -26.23
C GLU A 444 4.48 -17.86 -27.16
N ILE A 445 4.04 -16.77 -26.54
CA ILE A 445 3.68 -15.52 -27.20
C ILE A 445 4.72 -14.45 -26.87
N LYS A 446 5.12 -13.71 -27.91
CA LYS A 446 5.89 -12.48 -27.80
C LYS A 446 5.05 -11.32 -28.35
N SER A 447 4.61 -10.43 -27.46
CA SER A 447 3.85 -9.24 -27.80
C SER A 447 4.72 -7.99 -27.67
N HIS A 448 4.89 -7.25 -28.75
CA HIS A 448 5.61 -5.98 -28.72
C HIS A 448 4.64 -4.80 -28.55
N TYR A 449 4.91 -3.94 -27.57
CA TYR A 449 4.13 -2.75 -27.27
C TYR A 449 4.96 -1.49 -27.45
N LYS A 450 4.53 -0.60 -28.35
CA LYS A 450 5.16 0.71 -28.58
C LYS A 450 5.04 1.67 -27.39
N THR A 451 4.10 1.40 -26.49
CA THR A 451 3.93 2.08 -25.21
C THR A 451 3.65 1.01 -24.17
N PHE A 452 4.45 0.99 -23.11
CA PHE A 452 4.33 0.03 -22.02
C PHE A 452 4.35 0.74 -20.67
N VAL A 453 3.46 0.34 -19.76
CA VAL A 453 3.41 0.85 -18.38
C VAL A 453 3.41 -0.31 -17.40
N ASP A 454 4.41 -0.35 -16.52
CA ASP A 454 4.43 -1.28 -15.39
C ASP A 454 3.56 -0.73 -14.25
N CYS A 455 2.51 -1.47 -13.89
CA CYS A 455 1.50 -1.08 -12.92
C CYS A 455 1.38 -2.08 -11.76
N VAL A 456 2.44 -2.86 -11.46
CA VAL A 456 2.44 -3.84 -10.35
C VAL A 456 2.45 -3.21 -8.94
N GLY A 457 2.35 -1.88 -8.83
CA GLY A 457 2.35 -1.19 -7.54
C GLY A 457 3.76 -1.04 -6.94
N GLN A 458 3.81 -0.39 -5.77
CA GLN A 458 5.05 -0.26 -5.00
C GLN A 458 5.45 -1.65 -4.49
N ARG A 459 6.57 -2.17 -4.98
CA ARG A 459 7.15 -3.41 -4.45
C ARG A 459 7.88 -3.15 -3.13
N PRO A 460 7.93 -4.14 -2.22
CA PRO A 460 8.92 -4.16 -1.15
C PRO A 460 10.32 -4.00 -1.75
N LEU A 461 11.16 -3.23 -1.08
CA LEU A 461 12.53 -2.95 -1.47
C LEU A 461 13.48 -3.84 -0.68
N ASN A 462 14.56 -4.27 -1.30
CA ASN A 462 15.57 -5.08 -0.63
C ASN A 462 16.46 -4.21 0.28
N PHE A 463 17.23 -4.87 1.15
CA PHE A 463 18.13 -4.19 2.09
C PHE A 463 19.13 -3.26 1.38
N GLU A 464 19.63 -3.66 0.22
CA GLU A 464 20.62 -2.93 -0.58
C GLU A 464 20.07 -1.61 -1.12
N GLU A 465 18.75 -1.51 -1.26
CA GLU A 465 18.02 -0.34 -1.71
C GLU A 465 17.74 0.67 -0.58
N PHE A 466 18.13 0.35 0.66
CA PHE A 466 17.99 1.26 1.78
C PHE A 466 18.76 2.57 1.53
N PRO A 467 18.13 3.75 1.73
CA PRO A 467 18.63 5.01 1.18
C PRO A 467 19.71 5.68 2.04
N PHE A 468 19.75 5.42 3.35
CA PHE A 468 20.67 6.09 4.28
C PHE A 468 21.94 5.25 4.46
N LYS A 469 22.92 5.48 3.60
CA LYS A 469 24.12 4.63 3.49
C LYS A 469 24.99 4.66 4.74
N SER A 470 25.09 5.79 5.45
CA SER A 470 25.85 5.80 6.70
C SER A 470 25.26 4.88 7.78
N LEU A 471 23.94 4.67 7.82
CA LEU A 471 23.37 3.67 8.74
C LEU A 471 23.77 2.25 8.36
N VAL A 472 23.81 1.95 7.06
CA VAL A 472 24.19 0.63 6.52
C VAL A 472 25.67 0.35 6.76
N ASP A 473 26.53 1.27 6.32
CA ASP A 473 27.99 1.09 6.31
C ASP A 473 28.57 1.00 7.73
N ASN A 474 27.92 1.66 8.70
CA ASN A 474 28.30 1.59 10.12
C ASN A 474 27.53 0.51 10.89
N GLY A 475 26.71 -0.31 10.23
CA GLY A 475 26.04 -1.47 10.83
C GLY A 475 24.89 -1.14 11.79
N HIS A 476 24.32 0.07 11.75
CA HIS A 476 23.17 0.49 12.57
C HIS A 476 21.82 -0.03 12.05
N VAL A 477 21.82 -0.67 10.87
CA VAL A 477 20.69 -1.40 10.31
C VAL A 477 21.15 -2.77 9.83
N SER A 478 20.25 -3.75 9.86
CA SER A 478 20.50 -5.11 9.39
C SER A 478 19.39 -5.58 8.44
N PRO A 479 19.68 -6.56 7.56
CA PRO A 479 18.65 -7.17 6.72
C PRO A 479 17.61 -7.92 7.56
N ALA A 480 16.38 -7.96 7.08
CA ALA A 480 15.31 -8.72 7.72
C ALA A 480 15.43 -10.22 7.38
N TYR A 481 15.33 -11.06 8.40
CA TYR A 481 15.43 -12.52 8.27
C TYR A 481 14.32 -13.24 9.04
N LEU A 482 13.83 -14.35 8.50
CA LEU A 482 12.92 -15.28 9.18
C LEU A 482 13.56 -16.65 9.25
N ARG A 483 13.44 -17.31 10.39
CA ARG A 483 14.02 -18.63 10.62
C ARG A 483 13.08 -19.71 10.05
N PHE A 484 13.65 -20.71 9.37
CA PHE A 484 12.92 -21.93 9.04
C PHE A 484 12.67 -22.76 10.30
N ARG A 485 11.44 -23.24 10.47
CA ARG A 485 11.08 -24.18 11.54
C ARG A 485 11.58 -25.58 11.21
N SER A 486 11.42 -26.01 9.96
CA SER A 486 11.81 -27.31 9.42
C SER A 486 13.07 -27.20 8.56
N VAL A 487 14.12 -27.92 8.97
CA VAL A 487 15.36 -28.06 8.19
C VAL A 487 15.10 -28.80 6.87
N GLU A 488 14.12 -29.69 6.82
CA GLU A 488 13.76 -30.44 5.61
C GLU A 488 13.14 -29.50 4.57
N GLN A 489 12.14 -28.70 4.97
CA GLN A 489 11.52 -27.72 4.07
C GLN A 489 12.52 -26.63 3.64
N ALA A 490 13.43 -26.23 4.53
CA ALA A 490 14.51 -25.33 4.15
C ALA A 490 15.39 -25.91 3.04
N LYS A 491 15.76 -27.19 3.12
CA LYS A 491 16.53 -27.88 2.07
C LYS A 491 15.75 -27.99 0.77
N GLU A 492 14.45 -28.25 0.82
CA GLU A 492 13.59 -28.26 -0.37
C GLU A 492 13.58 -26.90 -1.07
N GLN A 493 13.49 -25.79 -0.31
CA GLN A 493 13.57 -24.44 -0.88
C GLN A 493 14.94 -24.15 -1.52
N MET A 494 16.03 -24.61 -0.90
CA MET A 494 17.37 -24.48 -1.49
C MET A 494 17.49 -25.30 -2.79
N LEU A 495 16.95 -26.52 -2.81
CA LEU A 495 16.92 -27.37 -4.02
C LEU A 495 16.04 -26.77 -5.13
N ALA A 496 14.99 -26.03 -4.76
CA ALA A 496 14.14 -25.29 -5.67
C ALA A 496 14.78 -23.97 -6.18
N GLY A 497 16.02 -23.66 -5.80
CA GLY A 497 16.77 -22.50 -6.29
C GLY A 497 16.44 -21.18 -5.59
N ASN A 498 15.99 -21.22 -4.33
CA ASN A 498 15.82 -20.01 -3.55
C ASN A 498 17.17 -19.48 -3.04
N ASP A 499 17.73 -18.50 -3.74
CA ASP A 499 19.03 -17.89 -3.44
C ASP A 499 19.01 -16.88 -2.27
N HIS A 500 17.83 -16.58 -1.71
CA HIS A 500 17.66 -15.64 -0.60
C HIS A 500 17.71 -16.34 0.76
N MET A 501 18.61 -17.30 0.92
CA MET A 501 18.73 -18.10 2.13
C MET A 501 20.17 -18.12 2.65
N PHE A 502 20.33 -18.17 3.97
CA PHE A 502 21.64 -18.35 4.58
C PHE A 502 21.59 -19.35 5.75
N VAL A 503 22.72 -20.00 6.00
CA VAL A 503 22.91 -20.94 7.12
C VAL A 503 23.77 -20.25 8.17
N ALA A 504 23.24 -20.11 9.38
CA ALA A 504 23.95 -19.55 10.51
C ALA A 504 24.99 -20.54 11.07
N PRO A 505 25.99 -20.09 11.84
CA PRO A 505 27.04 -20.96 12.38
C PRO A 505 26.54 -22.11 13.27
N ASP A 506 25.38 -21.94 13.89
CA ASP A 506 24.70 -22.95 14.72
C ASP A 506 23.88 -23.97 13.90
N GLY A 507 23.90 -23.86 12.57
CA GLY A 507 23.17 -24.71 11.64
C GLY A 507 21.71 -24.28 11.40
N ALA A 508 21.23 -23.21 12.03
CA ALA A 508 19.91 -22.67 11.74
C ALA A 508 19.87 -22.07 10.33
N ILE A 509 18.76 -22.28 9.62
CA ILE A 509 18.58 -21.79 8.25
C ILE A 509 17.58 -20.64 8.27
N PHE A 510 17.89 -19.57 7.54
CA PHE A 510 17.10 -18.36 7.50
C PHE A 510 16.75 -17.98 6.06
N LEU A 511 15.55 -17.47 5.88
CA LEU A 511 15.09 -16.78 4.68
C LEU A 511 15.35 -15.27 4.85
N GLN A 512 16.08 -14.67 3.92
CA GLN A 512 16.14 -13.22 3.78
C GLN A 512 14.82 -12.73 3.18
N VAL A 513 14.18 -11.79 3.88
CA VAL A 513 12.95 -11.15 3.43
C VAL A 513 13.22 -9.67 3.11
N PRO A 514 12.41 -9.01 2.26
CA PRO A 514 12.66 -7.63 1.86
C PRO A 514 12.73 -6.65 3.04
N GLY A 515 13.54 -5.60 2.90
CA GLY A 515 13.66 -4.53 3.86
C GLY A 515 14.67 -4.75 4.99
N VAL A 516 14.61 -3.84 5.97
CA VAL A 516 15.44 -3.82 7.18
C VAL A 516 14.73 -4.47 8.35
N LYS A 517 15.51 -4.98 9.30
CA LYS A 517 15.01 -5.53 10.55
C LYS A 517 14.47 -4.43 11.46
N ILE A 518 13.27 -4.65 11.98
CA ILE A 518 12.60 -3.79 12.96
C ILE A 518 12.12 -4.61 14.16
N ASP A 519 11.97 -3.97 15.31
CA ASP A 519 11.31 -4.57 16.48
C ASP A 519 9.81 -4.22 16.57
N ASP A 520 9.13 -4.64 17.64
CA ASP A 520 7.71 -4.34 17.90
C ASP A 520 7.39 -2.86 18.03
N SER A 521 8.38 -2.04 18.40
CA SER A 521 8.26 -0.58 18.49
C SER A 521 8.72 0.12 17.21
N PHE A 522 8.91 -0.62 16.11
CA PHE A 522 9.38 -0.13 14.83
C PHE A 522 10.76 0.55 14.91
N ARG A 523 11.58 0.17 15.89
CA ARG A 523 12.98 0.62 16.02
C ARG A 523 13.83 -0.16 15.04
N LEU A 524 14.76 0.52 14.38
CA LEU A 524 15.76 -0.13 13.54
C LEU A 524 16.66 -1.04 14.40
N VAL A 525 16.96 -2.24 13.90
CA VAL A 525 17.80 -3.22 14.58
C VAL A 525 19.15 -3.33 13.88
N ASP A 526 20.22 -3.17 14.64
CA ASP A 526 21.60 -3.22 14.15
C ASP A 526 22.05 -4.66 13.82
N HIS A 527 23.28 -4.80 13.29
CA HIS A 527 23.86 -6.11 12.95
C HIS A 527 24.11 -7.01 14.18
N SER A 528 24.20 -6.44 15.38
CA SER A 528 24.33 -7.16 16.65
C SER A 528 22.97 -7.62 17.20
N GLY A 529 21.87 -7.26 16.55
CA GLY A 529 20.52 -7.61 16.97
C GLY A 529 19.93 -6.67 18.03
N ILE A 530 20.56 -5.52 18.27
CA ILE A 530 20.13 -4.52 19.26
C ILE A 530 19.26 -3.47 18.57
N ALA A 531 18.09 -3.19 19.16
CA ALA A 531 17.20 -2.15 18.68
C ALA A 531 17.70 -0.75 19.07
N SER A 532 17.79 0.15 18.10
CA SER A 532 18.20 1.53 18.30
C SER A 532 17.23 2.26 19.24
N GLN A 533 17.75 3.05 20.17
CA GLN A 533 16.93 3.90 21.04
C GLN A 533 16.46 5.20 20.36
N ARG A 534 16.93 5.47 19.13
CA ARG A 534 16.73 6.76 18.47
C ARG A 534 16.29 6.70 17.02
N LEU A 535 16.35 5.54 16.37
CA LEU A 535 15.98 5.39 14.96
C LEU A 535 14.73 4.52 14.83
N PHE A 536 13.68 5.08 14.22
CA PHE A 536 12.39 4.43 13.99
C PHE A 536 12.04 4.40 12.50
N MET A 537 11.37 3.35 12.06
CA MET A 537 10.99 3.11 10.66
C MET A 537 9.47 3.06 10.49
N MET A 538 8.94 3.94 9.64
CA MET A 538 7.53 3.92 9.25
C MET A 538 7.33 3.94 7.72
N ALA A 539 8.40 3.74 6.95
CA ALA A 539 8.35 3.63 5.51
C ALA A 539 8.23 2.14 5.09
N VAL A 540 6.99 1.69 4.84
CA VAL A 540 6.64 0.28 4.55
C VAL A 540 7.48 -0.38 3.45
N PRO A 541 7.85 0.29 2.34
CA PRO A 541 8.67 -0.36 1.31
C PRO A 541 9.99 -0.92 1.85
N TYR A 542 10.53 -0.33 2.92
CA TYR A 542 11.77 -0.77 3.56
C TYR A 542 11.57 -1.75 4.71
N MET A 543 10.35 -2.22 4.98
CA MET A 543 10.07 -3.21 6.04
C MET A 543 9.06 -4.28 5.58
N GLY A 544 8.83 -4.42 4.28
CA GLY A 544 7.84 -5.33 3.70
C GLY A 544 8.07 -6.82 3.97
N GLY A 545 9.25 -7.21 4.46
CA GLY A 545 9.51 -8.57 4.94
C GLY A 545 8.93 -8.87 6.31
N TYR A 546 8.84 -7.86 7.19
CA TYR A 546 8.29 -7.96 8.54
C TYR A 546 6.88 -7.36 8.66
N ASN A 547 6.45 -6.59 7.66
CA ASN A 547 5.14 -5.97 7.55
C ASN A 547 4.62 -6.12 6.10
N PRO A 548 4.10 -7.31 5.73
CA PRO A 548 3.90 -7.71 4.34
C PRO A 548 2.73 -7.03 3.61
N ASP A 549 1.78 -6.43 4.32
CA ASP A 549 0.65 -5.73 3.72
C ASP A 549 0.89 -4.21 3.56
N TYR A 550 0.05 -3.56 2.76
CA TYR A 550 0.23 -2.22 2.22
C TYR A 550 0.12 -1.11 3.29
N SER A 551 0.82 0.00 3.03
CA SER A 551 0.79 1.23 3.84
C SER A 551 -0.51 2.03 3.65
N GLY A 552 -1.57 1.63 4.36
CA GLY A 552 -2.79 2.45 4.48
C GLY A 552 -2.66 3.57 5.53
N LEU A 553 -3.69 4.41 5.62
CA LEU A 553 -3.76 5.46 6.65
C LEU A 553 -3.98 4.87 8.06
N ASP A 554 -4.67 3.73 8.14
CA ASP A 554 -4.82 2.86 9.31
C ASP A 554 -3.47 2.40 9.87
N PHE A 555 -2.59 1.88 9.00
CA PHE A 555 -1.21 1.54 9.37
C PHE A 555 -0.50 2.76 9.95
N CYS A 556 -0.58 3.91 9.26
CA CYS A 556 0.06 5.15 9.75
C CYS A 556 -0.44 5.55 11.14
N ALA A 557 -1.74 5.44 11.39
CA ALA A 557 -2.35 5.81 12.67
C ALA A 557 -1.99 4.85 13.82
N ALA A 558 -1.92 3.55 13.55
CA ALA A 558 -1.56 2.52 14.52
C ALA A 558 -0.06 2.56 14.84
N THR A 559 0.80 2.53 13.83
CA THR A 559 2.26 2.53 14.00
C THR A 559 2.78 3.81 14.65
N SER A 560 2.25 4.98 14.26
CA SER A 560 2.63 6.23 14.92
C SER A 560 2.28 6.25 16.41
N ALA A 561 1.19 5.58 16.83
CA ALA A 561 0.81 5.51 18.24
C ALA A 561 1.80 4.67 19.06
N ILE A 562 2.26 3.56 18.49
CA ILE A 562 3.30 2.69 19.06
C ILE A 562 4.62 3.46 19.20
N ILE A 563 5.09 4.07 18.11
CA ILE A 563 6.35 4.83 18.08
C ILE A 563 6.29 6.01 19.08
N ALA A 564 5.19 6.78 19.09
CA ALA A 564 5.03 7.90 20.02
C ALA A 564 5.03 7.44 21.48
N GLY A 565 4.40 6.29 21.78
CA GLY A 565 4.47 5.66 23.09
C GLY A 565 5.92 5.37 23.49
N LYS A 566 6.69 4.77 22.58
CA LYS A 566 8.09 4.43 22.86
C LYS A 566 8.99 5.65 23.05
N ILE A 567 8.74 6.72 22.29
CA ILE A 567 9.43 7.99 22.44
C ILE A 567 9.15 8.59 23.82
N ALA A 568 7.89 8.54 24.28
CA ALA A 568 7.48 9.08 25.58
C ALA A 568 8.03 8.30 26.78
N GLU A 569 8.26 6.99 26.66
CA GLU A 569 8.91 6.19 27.72
C GLU A 569 10.40 6.54 27.91
N SER A 570 11.03 7.13 26.89
CA SER A 570 12.47 7.36 26.84
C SER A 570 12.90 8.79 27.17
N GLY A 571 11.93 9.70 27.39
CA GLY A 571 12.15 11.09 27.79
C GLY A 571 11.55 11.34 29.16
#